data_AF-A0A699Z9G8-F1
#
_entry.id   AF-A0A699Z9G8-F1
#
_cell.length_a   1.000
_cell.length_b   1.000
_cell.length_c   1.000
_cell.angle_alpha   90.00
_cell.angle_beta   90.00
_cell.angle_gamma   90.00
#
_symmetry.space_group_name_H-M   'P 1'
#
loop_
_entity.id
_entity.type
_entity.pdbx_description
1 polymer ?
#
loop_
_entity_poly.entity_id
_entity_poly.type
_entity_poly.pdbx_seq_one_letter_code
_entity_poly.pdbx_strand_id
1 'polypeptide(L)'
;MEVSLDASQLAKPSYEVARPVFEQIVIMLTGITREELTQPVFTAMDAFEYPELHDESIAANNFFRQLCKLMSASGVKDFSWRDVFKPDPPRLRRHLSAIINFAKFREEKALAFQELQAQLDQLVANTKMVEEEHAKNSSELRRWHAQLAVQAAEVQQVEAQEAEVTACNTALNKQAAALQAEVRQLKVQTNSLADAASQAKLDLAAAKQDTEALQDQVVQSPDKHRQAIAELAIAAEAKRTYCAHLSSQSIANDRKLEMVVKFDKEVCRCLKLLEELEAVVARKKDVSQQHKAFPLRPHNSQLHFKVGQNPCGH
;
A
#
# COMPACT_ATOMS: atom_id res chain seq x y z
N MET A 1 -4.97 1.72 -95.70
CA MET A 1 -6.25 1.52 -96.41
C MET A 1 -5.96 0.80 -97.71
N GLU A 2 -6.11 -0.52 -97.76
CA GLU A 2 -5.91 -1.31 -98.99
C GLU A 2 -7.27 -1.60 -99.61
N VAL A 3 -7.62 -0.84 -100.65
CA VAL A 3 -8.82 -1.08 -101.46
C VAL A 3 -8.34 -1.41 -102.87
N SER A 4 -8.60 -2.63 -103.33
CA SER A 4 -8.21 -3.08 -104.67
C SER A 4 -9.13 -2.47 -105.72
N LEU A 5 -8.69 -1.37 -106.34
CA LEU A 5 -9.43 -0.64 -107.37
C LEU A 5 -8.51 -0.31 -108.54
N ASP A 6 -8.89 -0.75 -109.75
CA ASP A 6 -8.17 -0.42 -110.97
C ASP A 6 -8.63 0.92 -111.57
N ALA A 7 -7.72 1.62 -112.26
CA ALA A 7 -8.01 2.90 -112.91
C ALA A 7 -9.13 2.81 -113.97
N SER A 8 -9.28 1.64 -114.62
CA SER A 8 -10.34 1.34 -115.58
C SER A 8 -11.72 1.24 -114.90
N GLN A 9 -11.78 0.68 -113.69
CA GLN A 9 -12.99 0.55 -112.89
C GLN A 9 -13.44 1.90 -112.30
N LEU A 10 -12.49 2.79 -112.00
CA LEU A 10 -12.78 4.18 -111.61
C LEU A 10 -13.24 5.08 -112.77
N ALA A 11 -12.98 4.68 -114.02
CA ALA A 11 -13.42 5.41 -115.21
C ALA A 11 -14.85 5.02 -115.63
N LYS A 12 -15.23 3.75 -115.43
CA LYS A 12 -16.59 3.24 -115.67
C LYS A 12 -17.04 2.40 -114.47
N PRO A 13 -17.47 3.04 -113.38
CA PRO A 13 -17.84 2.33 -112.16
C PRO A 13 -19.16 1.57 -112.38
N SER A 14 -19.19 0.32 -111.92
CA SER A 14 -20.39 -0.51 -111.86
C SER A 14 -20.78 -0.74 -110.40
N TYR A 15 -22.06 -1.11 -110.18
CA TYR A 15 -22.55 -1.48 -108.85
C TYR A 15 -21.71 -2.60 -108.20
N GLU A 16 -21.37 -3.62 -109.00
CA GLU A 16 -20.56 -4.77 -108.57
C GLU A 16 -19.17 -4.38 -108.06
N VAL A 17 -18.63 -3.23 -108.49
CA VAL A 17 -17.35 -2.72 -107.99
C VAL A 17 -17.55 -1.72 -106.86
N ALA A 18 -18.50 -0.80 -106.98
CA ALA A 18 -18.70 0.26 -105.99
C ALA A 18 -19.22 -0.26 -104.64
N ARG A 19 -20.14 -1.24 -104.64
CA ARG A 19 -20.74 -1.77 -103.41
C ARG A 19 -19.69 -2.46 -102.51
N PRO A 20 -18.88 -3.44 -102.98
CA PRO A 20 -17.87 -4.08 -102.14
C PRO A 20 -16.83 -3.09 -101.61
N VAL A 21 -16.46 -2.09 -102.42
CA VAL A 21 -15.54 -1.02 -102.02
C VAL A 21 -16.10 -0.23 -100.85
N PHE A 22 -17.33 0.27 -100.96
CA PHE A 22 -17.94 1.02 -99.87
C PHE A 22 -18.18 0.17 -98.63
N GLU A 23 -18.53 -1.12 -98.80
CA GLU A 23 -18.68 -2.07 -97.70
C GLU A 23 -17.36 -2.24 -96.94
N GLN A 24 -16.26 -2.49 -97.64
CA GLN A 24 -14.93 -2.62 -97.04
C GLN A 24 -14.50 -1.34 -96.32
N ILE A 25 -14.79 -0.17 -96.91
CA ILE A 25 -14.50 1.14 -96.33
C ILE A 25 -15.28 1.34 -95.01
N VAL A 26 -16.57 1.01 -94.99
CA VAL A 26 -17.40 1.13 -93.79
C VAL A 26 -16.86 0.24 -92.68
N ILE A 27 -16.58 -1.03 -92.97
CA ILE A 27 -16.05 -1.99 -91.99
C ILE A 27 -14.72 -1.48 -91.40
N MET A 28 -13.80 -1.05 -92.27
CA MET A 28 -12.47 -0.56 -91.85
C MET A 28 -12.55 0.74 -91.01
N LEU A 29 -13.39 1.68 -91.42
CA LEU A 29 -13.41 3.01 -90.82
C LEU A 29 -14.28 3.14 -89.59
N THR A 30 -15.33 2.32 -89.49
CA THR A 30 -16.27 2.35 -88.36
C THR A 30 -15.99 1.25 -87.32
N GLY A 31 -15.23 0.22 -87.67
CA GLY A 31 -14.98 -0.94 -86.79
C GLY A 31 -16.17 -1.88 -86.65
N ILE A 32 -17.25 -1.65 -87.39
CA ILE A 32 -18.44 -2.50 -87.42
C ILE A 32 -18.14 -3.76 -88.22
N THR A 33 -18.48 -4.93 -87.69
CA THR A 33 -18.24 -6.20 -88.38
C THR A 33 -19.23 -6.43 -89.52
N ARG A 34 -18.90 -7.32 -90.45
CA ARG A 34 -19.84 -7.69 -91.53
C ARG A 34 -21.14 -8.29 -90.97
N GLU A 35 -21.02 -9.05 -89.90
CA GLU A 35 -22.14 -9.69 -89.21
C GLU A 35 -23.08 -8.63 -88.60
N GLU A 36 -22.53 -7.61 -87.94
CA GLU A 36 -23.30 -6.48 -87.39
C GLU A 36 -24.00 -5.65 -88.48
N LEU A 37 -23.40 -5.53 -89.67
CA LEU A 37 -24.05 -4.87 -90.82
C LEU A 37 -25.25 -5.67 -91.35
N THR A 38 -25.18 -7.00 -91.27
CA THR A 38 -26.25 -7.90 -91.71
C THR A 38 -27.32 -8.15 -90.64
N GLN A 39 -27.02 -7.91 -89.36
CA GLN A 39 -27.96 -8.17 -88.27
C GLN A 39 -29.15 -7.21 -88.30
N PRO A 40 -30.39 -7.72 -88.24
CA PRO A 40 -31.57 -6.89 -88.07
C PRO A 40 -31.61 -6.27 -86.68
N VAL A 41 -32.07 -5.02 -86.59
CA VAL A 41 -32.35 -4.41 -85.28
C VAL A 41 -33.61 -5.10 -84.74
N PHE A 42 -33.49 -5.84 -83.63
CA PHE A 42 -34.58 -6.66 -83.07
C PHE A 42 -35.90 -5.90 -82.88
N THR A 43 -35.85 -4.61 -82.51
CA THR A 43 -37.04 -3.77 -82.35
C THR A 43 -37.78 -3.45 -83.65
N ALA A 44 -37.14 -3.63 -84.81
CA ALA A 44 -37.76 -3.45 -86.12
C ALA A 44 -38.33 -4.76 -86.69
N MET A 45 -37.97 -5.92 -86.12
CA MET A 45 -38.49 -7.23 -86.57
C MET A 45 -39.97 -7.40 -86.21
N ASP A 46 -40.40 -6.89 -85.05
CA ASP A 46 -41.79 -6.94 -84.58
C ASP A 46 -42.76 -6.11 -85.45
N ALA A 47 -42.23 -5.26 -86.34
CA ALA A 47 -43.02 -4.43 -87.25
C ALA A 47 -43.33 -5.10 -88.59
N PHE A 48 -42.71 -6.25 -88.90
CA PHE A 48 -42.92 -6.97 -90.16
C PHE A 48 -43.72 -8.25 -89.93
N GLU A 49 -44.75 -8.48 -90.75
CA GLU A 49 -45.57 -9.70 -90.73
C GLU A 49 -44.80 -10.94 -91.20
N TYR A 50 -43.80 -10.74 -92.06
CA TYR A 50 -42.89 -11.79 -92.57
C TYR A 50 -41.43 -11.31 -92.60
N PRO A 51 -40.71 -11.30 -91.45
CA PRO A 51 -39.35 -10.79 -91.34
C PRO A 51 -38.34 -11.47 -92.30
N GLU A 52 -38.47 -12.78 -92.51
CA GLU A 52 -37.55 -13.60 -93.33
C GLU A 52 -37.48 -13.15 -94.80
N LEU A 53 -38.53 -12.52 -95.33
CA LEU A 53 -38.54 -12.00 -96.71
C LEU A 53 -37.75 -10.69 -96.86
N HIS A 54 -37.34 -10.08 -95.74
CA HIS A 54 -36.71 -8.76 -95.71
C HIS A 54 -35.24 -8.80 -95.31
N ASP A 55 -34.64 -9.97 -95.07
CA ASP A 55 -33.26 -10.11 -94.62
C ASP A 55 -32.24 -9.36 -95.50
N GLU A 56 -32.35 -9.51 -96.84
CA GLU A 56 -31.47 -8.81 -97.78
C GLU A 56 -31.70 -7.29 -97.79
N SER A 57 -32.95 -6.86 -97.63
CA SER A 57 -33.34 -5.44 -97.64
C SER A 57 -32.90 -4.73 -96.36
N ILE A 58 -32.98 -5.43 -95.22
CA ILE A 58 -32.56 -4.92 -93.91
C ILE A 58 -31.05 -4.77 -93.87
N ALA A 59 -30.31 -5.79 -94.32
CA ALA A 59 -28.85 -5.72 -94.43
C ALA A 59 -28.41 -4.57 -95.35
N ALA A 60 -29.06 -4.42 -96.51
CA ALA A 60 -28.76 -3.31 -97.43
C ALA A 60 -29.03 -1.94 -96.79
N ASN A 61 -30.14 -1.77 -96.09
CA ASN A 61 -30.51 -0.51 -95.44
C ASN A 61 -29.58 -0.17 -94.27
N ASN A 62 -29.18 -1.18 -93.47
CA ASN A 62 -28.21 -1.01 -92.40
C ASN A 62 -26.85 -0.58 -92.94
N PHE A 63 -26.35 -1.26 -93.99
CA PHE A 63 -25.15 -0.86 -94.69
C PHE A 63 -25.23 0.60 -95.18
N PHE A 64 -26.30 0.95 -95.88
CA PHE A 64 -26.45 2.30 -96.42
C PHE A 64 -26.57 3.37 -95.33
N ARG A 65 -27.23 3.06 -94.21
CA ARG A 65 -27.30 3.95 -93.05
C ARG A 65 -25.92 4.23 -92.47
N GLN A 66 -25.09 3.19 -92.31
CA GLN A 66 -23.73 3.38 -91.80
C GLN A 66 -22.82 4.09 -92.81
N LEU A 67 -22.97 3.79 -94.10
CA LEU A 67 -22.29 4.50 -95.17
C LEU A 67 -22.67 5.98 -95.19
N CYS A 68 -23.95 6.33 -95.07
CA CYS A 68 -24.39 7.74 -95.01
C CYS A 68 -23.82 8.48 -93.80
N LYS A 69 -23.73 7.83 -92.63
CA LYS A 69 -23.09 8.42 -91.45
C LYS A 69 -21.60 8.68 -91.69
N LEU A 70 -20.89 7.71 -92.27
CA LEU A 70 -19.49 7.85 -92.63
C LEU A 70 -19.28 8.97 -93.66
N MET A 71 -20.12 9.03 -94.69
CA MET A 71 -20.07 10.07 -95.71
C MET A 71 -20.33 11.46 -95.11
N SER A 72 -21.31 11.56 -94.21
CA SER A 72 -21.60 12.80 -93.47
C SER A 72 -20.42 13.25 -92.61
N ALA A 73 -19.77 12.31 -91.90
CA ALA A 73 -18.56 12.57 -91.12
C ALA A 73 -17.37 12.96 -92.00
N SER A 74 -17.31 12.43 -93.23
CA SER A 74 -16.31 12.79 -94.24
C SER A 74 -16.61 14.12 -94.97
N GLY A 75 -17.72 14.79 -94.64
CA GLY A 75 -18.09 16.10 -95.20
C GLY A 75 -18.99 16.06 -96.45
N VAL A 76 -19.52 14.89 -96.83
CA VAL A 76 -20.44 14.72 -97.95
C VAL A 76 -21.87 14.56 -97.42
N LYS A 77 -22.73 15.55 -97.67
CA LYS A 77 -24.12 15.56 -97.17
C LYS A 77 -25.16 15.13 -98.22
N ASP A 78 -24.79 15.10 -99.49
CA ASP A 78 -25.64 14.81 -100.63
C ASP A 78 -25.53 13.36 -101.14
N PHE A 79 -25.03 12.45 -100.30
CA PHE A 79 -24.87 11.04 -100.63
C PHE A 79 -26.23 10.31 -100.69
N SER A 80 -26.43 9.50 -101.72
CA SER A 80 -27.72 8.84 -101.99
C SER A 80 -27.54 7.41 -102.48
N TRP A 81 -28.63 6.62 -102.51
CA TRP A 81 -28.61 5.27 -103.08
C TRP A 81 -28.13 5.21 -104.53
N ARG A 82 -28.33 6.30 -105.30
CA ARG A 82 -27.84 6.41 -106.69
C ARG A 82 -26.32 6.27 -106.75
N ASP A 83 -25.61 6.77 -105.75
CA ASP A 83 -24.14 6.75 -105.71
C ASP A 83 -23.57 5.35 -105.49
N VAL A 84 -24.41 4.42 -104.99
CA VAL A 84 -24.06 3.00 -104.85
C VAL A 84 -24.52 2.21 -106.08
N PHE A 85 -25.81 2.30 -106.46
CA PHE A 85 -26.39 1.49 -107.54
C PHE A 85 -26.02 1.93 -108.96
N LYS A 86 -25.83 3.23 -109.17
CA LYS A 86 -25.46 3.81 -110.45
C LYS A 86 -24.39 4.89 -110.23
N PRO A 87 -23.17 4.47 -109.84
CA PRO A 87 -22.11 5.39 -109.51
C PRO A 87 -21.77 6.26 -110.72
N ASP A 88 -21.73 7.56 -110.51
CA ASP A 88 -21.27 8.52 -111.50
C ASP A 88 -19.75 8.73 -111.32
N PRO A 89 -18.90 8.57 -112.36
CA PRO A 89 -17.46 8.61 -112.20
C PRO A 89 -16.91 9.85 -111.47
N PRO A 90 -17.32 11.10 -111.78
CA PRO A 90 -16.83 12.26 -111.04
C PRO A 90 -17.36 12.34 -109.61
N ARG A 91 -18.64 11.96 -109.34
CA ARG A 91 -19.15 11.90 -107.96
C ARG A 91 -18.43 10.83 -107.13
N LEU A 92 -18.21 9.65 -107.68
CA LEU A 92 -17.50 8.55 -106.99
C LEU A 92 -16.08 8.98 -106.60
N ARG A 93 -15.33 9.61 -107.50
CA ARG A 93 -14.00 10.14 -107.19
C ARG A 93 -14.03 11.15 -106.04
N ARG A 94 -14.99 12.09 -106.07
CA ARG A 94 -15.17 13.06 -104.98
C ARG A 94 -15.47 12.36 -103.64
N HIS A 95 -16.35 11.36 -103.65
CA HIS A 95 -16.69 10.60 -102.45
C HIS A 95 -15.49 9.85 -101.87
N LEU A 96 -14.74 9.14 -102.71
CA LEU A 96 -13.53 8.42 -102.29
C LEU A 96 -12.45 9.39 -101.78
N SER A 97 -12.26 10.54 -102.43
CA SER A 97 -11.32 11.57 -101.94
C SER A 97 -11.72 12.10 -100.56
N ALA A 98 -13.01 12.34 -100.31
CA ALA A 98 -13.50 12.78 -99.01
C ALA A 98 -13.24 11.72 -97.92
N ILE A 99 -13.52 10.45 -98.22
CA ILE A 99 -13.24 9.31 -97.33
C ILE A 99 -11.73 9.19 -97.04
N ILE A 100 -10.88 9.29 -98.06
CA ILE A 100 -9.42 9.21 -97.88
C ILE A 100 -8.93 10.33 -96.97
N ASN A 101 -9.45 11.55 -97.14
CA ASN A 101 -9.10 12.68 -96.28
C ASN A 101 -9.54 12.43 -94.82
N PHE A 102 -10.75 11.92 -94.62
CA PHE A 102 -11.21 11.51 -93.29
C PHE A 102 -10.34 10.41 -92.68
N ALA A 103 -9.95 9.40 -93.45
CA ALA A 103 -9.10 8.32 -93.00
C ALA A 103 -7.72 8.83 -92.55
N LYS A 104 -7.10 9.74 -93.32
CA LYS A 104 -5.83 10.38 -92.94
C LYS A 104 -5.96 11.19 -91.64
N PHE A 105 -7.01 11.99 -91.52
CA PHE A 105 -7.26 12.76 -90.30
C PHE A 105 -7.46 11.84 -89.07
N ARG A 106 -8.19 10.74 -89.24
CA ARG A 106 -8.36 9.73 -88.18
C ARG A 106 -7.02 9.12 -87.77
N GLU A 107 -6.16 8.78 -88.74
CA GLU A 107 -4.84 8.20 -88.47
C GLU A 107 -3.92 9.16 -87.70
N GLU A 108 -3.89 10.45 -88.09
CA GLU A 108 -3.15 11.48 -87.36
C GLU A 108 -3.65 11.63 -85.92
N LYS A 109 -4.97 11.56 -85.69
CA LYS A 109 -5.55 11.64 -84.35
C LYS A 109 -5.42 10.34 -83.56
N ALA A 110 -5.35 9.19 -84.22
CA ALA A 110 -5.22 7.89 -83.57
C ALA A 110 -3.95 7.81 -82.72
N LEU A 111 -2.84 8.42 -83.15
CA LEU A 111 -1.61 8.48 -82.36
C LEU A 111 -1.81 9.19 -81.01
N ALA A 112 -2.49 10.34 -81.00
CA ALA A 112 -2.79 11.06 -79.76
C ALA A 112 -3.76 10.27 -78.87
N PHE A 113 -4.73 9.56 -79.45
CA PHE A 113 -5.62 8.67 -78.70
C PHE A 113 -4.90 7.45 -78.13
N GLN A 114 -3.91 6.89 -78.84
CA GLN A 114 -3.11 5.77 -78.34
C GLN A 114 -2.31 6.15 -77.09
N GLU A 115 -1.73 7.36 -77.06
CA GLU A 115 -1.04 7.86 -75.87
C GLU A 115 -2.01 8.00 -74.69
N LEU A 116 -3.18 8.59 -74.92
CA LEU A 116 -4.20 8.74 -73.87
C LEU A 116 -4.74 7.37 -73.39
N GLN A 117 -4.91 6.42 -74.31
CA GLN A 117 -5.32 5.06 -73.97
C GLN A 117 -4.27 4.37 -73.12
N ALA A 118 -2.98 4.49 -73.46
CA ALA A 118 -1.90 3.93 -72.66
C ALA A 118 -1.85 4.54 -71.24
N GLN A 119 -2.06 5.85 -71.12
CA GLN A 119 -2.16 6.53 -69.81
C GLN A 119 -3.37 6.03 -69.01
N LEU A 120 -4.51 5.83 -69.66
CA LEU A 120 -5.71 5.29 -69.02
C LEU A 120 -5.46 3.85 -68.53
N ASP A 121 -4.87 3.00 -69.36
CA ASP A 121 -4.57 1.61 -69.01
C ASP A 121 -3.58 1.54 -67.82
N GLN A 122 -2.57 2.41 -67.79
CA GLN A 122 -1.67 2.56 -66.65
C GLN A 122 -2.39 3.02 -65.37
N LEU A 123 -3.26 4.02 -65.47
CA LEU A 123 -4.06 4.49 -64.33
C LEU A 123 -4.98 3.39 -63.78
N VAL A 124 -5.61 2.62 -64.66
CA VAL A 124 -6.46 1.48 -64.27
C VAL A 124 -5.62 0.40 -63.59
N ALA A 125 -4.44 0.08 -64.10
CA ALA A 125 -3.54 -0.88 -63.48
C ALA A 125 -3.07 -0.42 -62.09
N ASN A 126 -2.65 0.85 -61.96
CA ASN A 126 -2.22 1.42 -60.69
C ASN A 126 -3.36 1.45 -59.66
N THR A 127 -4.57 1.81 -60.08
CA THR A 127 -5.74 1.81 -59.20
C THR A 127 -6.00 0.42 -58.64
N LYS A 128 -5.98 -0.61 -59.50
CA LYS A 128 -6.15 -2.01 -59.05
C LYS A 128 -5.06 -2.44 -58.07
N MET A 129 -3.80 -2.10 -58.33
CA MET A 129 -2.71 -2.43 -57.41
C MET A 129 -2.89 -1.78 -56.04
N VAL A 130 -3.24 -0.49 -56.00
CA VAL A 130 -3.48 0.23 -54.75
C VAL A 130 -4.69 -0.32 -54.00
N GLU A 131 -5.76 -0.69 -54.71
CA GLU A 131 -6.95 -1.33 -54.11
C GLU A 131 -6.60 -2.68 -53.46
N GLU A 132 -5.78 -3.49 -54.12
CA GLU A 132 -5.30 -4.78 -53.59
C GLU A 132 -4.42 -4.60 -52.34
N GLU A 133 -3.50 -3.63 -52.35
CA GLU A 133 -2.67 -3.29 -51.19
C GLU A 133 -3.52 -2.76 -50.04
N HIS A 134 -4.49 -1.89 -50.32
CA HIS A 134 -5.42 -1.38 -49.32
C HIS A 134 -6.25 -2.51 -48.70
N ALA A 135 -6.73 -3.47 -49.51
CA ALA A 135 -7.48 -4.61 -49.03
C ALA A 135 -6.62 -5.51 -48.11
N LYS A 136 -5.37 -5.78 -48.49
CA LYS A 136 -4.39 -6.51 -47.67
C LYS A 136 -4.15 -5.81 -46.34
N ASN A 137 -3.78 -4.52 -46.36
CA ASN A 137 -3.50 -3.75 -45.14
C ASN A 137 -4.73 -3.67 -44.23
N SER A 138 -5.91 -3.47 -44.80
CA SER A 138 -7.18 -3.46 -44.04
C SER A 138 -7.46 -4.82 -43.38
N SER A 139 -7.15 -5.93 -44.05
CA SER A 139 -7.29 -7.27 -43.46
C SER A 139 -6.32 -7.49 -42.29
N GLU A 140 -5.07 -7.05 -42.44
CA GLU A 140 -4.06 -7.16 -41.38
C GLU A 140 -4.42 -6.30 -40.17
N LEU A 141 -4.87 -5.07 -40.41
CA LEU A 141 -5.32 -4.17 -39.36
C LEU A 141 -6.49 -4.78 -38.56
N ARG A 142 -7.46 -5.40 -39.25
CA ARG A 142 -8.56 -6.14 -38.58
C ARG A 142 -8.03 -7.30 -37.74
N ARG A 143 -7.06 -8.07 -38.25
CA ARG A 143 -6.42 -9.16 -37.49
C ARG A 143 -5.73 -8.63 -36.23
N TRP A 144 -4.98 -7.54 -36.34
CA TRP A 144 -4.31 -6.90 -35.20
C TRP A 144 -5.30 -6.40 -34.15
N HIS A 145 -6.38 -5.73 -34.57
CA HIS A 145 -7.42 -5.30 -33.64
C HIS A 145 -8.11 -6.47 -32.93
N ALA A 146 -8.38 -7.57 -33.64
CA ALA A 146 -8.95 -8.77 -33.02
C ALA A 146 -7.99 -9.40 -32.00
N GLN A 147 -6.70 -9.47 -32.32
CA GLN A 147 -5.67 -9.95 -31.39
C GLN A 147 -5.56 -9.04 -30.15
N LEU A 148 -5.60 -7.73 -30.33
CA LEU A 148 -5.56 -6.78 -29.23
C LEU A 148 -6.78 -6.91 -28.32
N ALA A 149 -7.97 -7.16 -28.88
CA ALA A 149 -9.18 -7.38 -28.09
C ALA A 149 -9.11 -8.65 -27.24
N VAL A 150 -8.55 -9.74 -27.80
CA VAL A 150 -8.31 -10.98 -27.04
C VAL A 150 -7.29 -10.75 -25.92
N GLN A 151 -6.16 -10.13 -26.24
CA GLN A 151 -5.12 -9.81 -25.25
C GLN A 151 -5.64 -8.89 -24.14
N ALA A 152 -6.46 -7.89 -24.48
CA ALA A 152 -7.06 -7.01 -23.48
C ALA A 152 -7.97 -7.77 -22.50
N ALA A 153 -8.74 -8.74 -23.01
CA ALA A 153 -9.57 -9.60 -22.17
C ALA A 153 -8.72 -10.53 -21.28
N GLU A 154 -7.64 -11.11 -21.81
CA GLU A 154 -6.68 -11.92 -21.05
C GLU A 154 -6.01 -11.10 -19.93
N VAL A 155 -5.53 -9.89 -20.25
CA VAL A 155 -4.94 -8.98 -19.26
C VAL A 155 -5.95 -8.64 -18.17
N GLN A 156 -7.18 -8.29 -18.52
CA GLN A 156 -8.22 -7.99 -17.55
C GLN A 156 -8.52 -9.19 -16.62
N GLN A 157 -8.51 -10.41 -17.17
CA GLN A 157 -8.71 -11.62 -16.36
C GLN A 157 -7.54 -11.84 -15.39
N VAL A 158 -6.30 -11.66 -15.85
CA VAL A 158 -5.10 -11.80 -15.02
C VAL A 158 -5.07 -10.73 -13.92
N GLU A 159 -5.38 -9.47 -14.24
CA GLU A 159 -5.47 -8.38 -13.26
C GLU A 159 -6.54 -8.66 -12.19
N ALA A 160 -7.69 -9.21 -12.59
CA ALA A 160 -8.74 -9.60 -11.64
C ALA A 160 -8.26 -10.72 -10.69
N GLN A 161 -7.57 -11.73 -11.22
CA GLN A 161 -6.98 -12.80 -10.41
C GLN A 161 -5.88 -12.27 -9.48
N GLU A 162 -5.02 -11.38 -9.96
CA GLU A 162 -3.98 -10.73 -9.15
C GLU A 162 -4.59 -9.95 -7.99
N ALA A 163 -5.65 -9.17 -8.25
CA ALA A 163 -6.37 -8.43 -7.23
C ALA A 163 -6.97 -9.35 -6.16
N GLU A 164 -7.60 -10.46 -6.57
CA GLU A 164 -8.17 -11.46 -5.66
C GLU A 164 -7.09 -12.13 -4.80
N VAL A 165 -6.00 -12.60 -5.42
CA VAL A 165 -4.88 -13.24 -4.71
C VAL A 165 -4.23 -12.26 -3.74
N THR A 166 -4.03 -11.01 -4.15
CA THR A 166 -3.47 -9.97 -3.29
C THR A 166 -4.38 -9.66 -2.11
N ALA A 167 -5.70 -9.56 -2.33
CA ALA A 167 -6.68 -9.39 -1.26
C ALA A 167 -6.66 -10.56 -0.27
N CYS A 168 -6.61 -11.80 -0.77
CA CYS A 168 -6.51 -13.00 0.05
C CYS A 168 -5.20 -13.03 0.87
N ASN A 169 -4.07 -12.72 0.24
CA ASN A 169 -2.77 -12.69 0.90
C ASN A 169 -2.73 -11.64 2.02
N THR A 170 -3.25 -10.44 1.77
CA THR A 170 -3.32 -9.38 2.81
C THR A 170 -4.23 -9.78 3.97
N ALA A 171 -5.35 -10.46 3.71
CA ALA A 171 -6.24 -10.98 4.76
C ALA A 171 -5.56 -12.07 5.60
N LEU A 172 -4.91 -13.04 4.95
CA LEU A 172 -4.14 -14.09 5.63
C LEU A 172 -2.98 -13.52 6.46
N ASN A 173 -2.26 -12.52 5.95
CA ASN A 173 -1.19 -11.86 6.71
C ASN A 173 -1.73 -11.15 7.96
N LYS A 174 -2.89 -10.49 7.87
CA LYS A 174 -3.56 -9.90 9.04
C LYS A 174 -3.95 -10.97 10.06
N GLN A 175 -4.52 -12.09 9.61
CA GLN A 175 -4.88 -13.20 10.48
C GLN A 175 -3.65 -13.83 11.15
N ALA A 176 -2.57 -14.04 10.40
CA ALA A 176 -1.31 -14.55 10.91
C ALA A 176 -0.71 -13.60 11.97
N ALA A 177 -0.75 -12.29 11.75
CA ALA A 177 -0.29 -11.30 12.72
C ALA A 177 -1.13 -11.32 14.01
N ALA A 178 -2.46 -11.44 13.89
CA ALA A 178 -3.36 -11.55 15.04
C ALA A 178 -3.09 -12.82 15.86
N LEU A 179 -2.98 -13.98 15.20
CA LEU A 179 -2.64 -15.25 15.85
C LEU A 179 -1.25 -15.20 16.51
N GLN A 180 -0.26 -14.57 15.87
CA GLN A 180 1.06 -14.38 16.50
C GLN A 180 0.97 -13.52 17.77
N ALA A 181 0.14 -12.48 17.78
CA ALA A 181 -0.09 -11.65 18.97
C ALA A 181 -0.76 -12.46 20.09
N GLU A 182 -1.77 -13.27 19.76
CA GLU A 182 -2.46 -14.16 20.70
C GLU A 182 -1.50 -15.20 21.28
N VAL A 183 -0.69 -15.85 20.44
CA VAL A 183 0.35 -16.80 20.89
C VAL A 183 1.34 -16.14 21.85
N ARG A 184 1.74 -14.88 21.60
CA ARG A 184 2.60 -14.14 22.52
C ARG A 184 1.91 -13.88 23.86
N GLN A 185 0.63 -13.48 23.85
CA GLN A 185 -0.14 -13.29 25.08
C GLN A 185 -0.31 -14.59 25.88
N LEU A 186 -0.68 -15.69 25.22
CA LEU A 186 -0.81 -17.00 25.84
C LEU A 186 0.50 -17.51 26.43
N LYS A 187 1.65 -17.22 25.81
CA LYS A 187 2.97 -17.52 26.38
C LYS A 187 3.22 -16.74 27.67
N VAL A 188 2.91 -15.43 27.68
CA VAL A 188 3.04 -14.60 28.90
C VAL A 188 2.13 -15.13 30.01
N GLN A 189 0.88 -15.45 29.69
CA GLN A 189 -0.07 -16.02 30.67
C GLN A 189 0.42 -17.37 31.20
N THR A 190 0.86 -18.27 30.32
CA THR A 190 1.41 -19.58 30.70
C THR A 190 2.60 -19.42 31.66
N ASN A 191 3.54 -18.51 31.36
CA ASN A 191 4.68 -18.25 32.23
C ASN A 191 4.23 -17.69 33.60
N SER A 192 3.30 -16.72 33.61
CA SER A 192 2.80 -16.15 34.87
C SER A 192 2.07 -17.18 35.75
N LEU A 193 1.30 -18.08 35.14
CA LEU A 193 0.62 -19.17 35.85
C LEU A 193 1.62 -20.21 36.33
N ALA A 194 2.67 -20.50 35.57
CA ALA A 194 3.75 -21.39 36.00
C ALA A 194 4.50 -20.81 37.21
N ASP A 195 4.81 -19.52 37.20
CA ASP A 195 5.44 -18.81 38.32
C ASP A 195 4.52 -18.81 39.55
N ALA A 196 3.24 -18.49 39.37
CA ALA A 196 2.25 -18.54 40.45
C ALA A 196 2.07 -19.95 41.03
N ALA A 197 2.07 -20.97 40.18
CA ALA A 197 2.01 -22.36 40.62
C ALA A 197 3.29 -22.78 41.37
N SER A 198 4.45 -22.28 40.97
CA SER A 198 5.71 -22.49 41.68
C SER A 198 5.69 -21.80 43.04
N GLN A 199 5.23 -20.55 43.11
CA GLN A 199 5.08 -19.81 44.37
C GLN A 199 4.09 -20.52 45.31
N ALA A 200 2.91 -20.92 44.82
CA ALA A 200 1.93 -21.66 45.62
C ALA A 200 2.48 -22.99 46.16
N LYS A 201 3.37 -23.68 45.41
CA LYS A 201 4.06 -24.87 45.91
C LYS A 201 5.04 -24.55 47.04
N LEU A 202 5.78 -23.44 46.93
CA LEU A 202 6.67 -22.97 47.99
C LEU A 202 5.89 -22.59 49.24
N ASP A 203 4.81 -21.82 49.08
CA ASP A 203 3.93 -21.40 50.17
C ASP A 203 3.28 -22.62 50.85
N LEU A 204 2.84 -23.61 50.08
CA LEU A 204 2.32 -24.87 50.61
C LEU A 204 3.39 -25.64 51.40
N ALA A 205 4.64 -25.68 50.92
CA ALA A 205 5.73 -26.33 51.63
C ALA A 205 6.07 -25.59 52.94
N ALA A 206 6.12 -24.26 52.92
CA ALA A 206 6.31 -23.42 54.10
C ALA A 206 5.18 -23.63 55.11
N ALA A 207 3.92 -23.58 54.67
CA ALA A 207 2.76 -23.82 55.54
C ALA A 207 2.78 -25.23 56.13
N LYS A 208 3.20 -26.26 55.39
CA LYS A 208 3.38 -27.61 55.92
C LYS A 208 4.46 -27.66 57.01
N GLN A 209 5.60 -27.01 56.78
CA GLN A 209 6.68 -26.93 57.77
C GLN A 209 6.23 -26.18 59.03
N ASP A 210 5.50 -25.07 58.87
CA ASP A 210 4.91 -24.34 59.99
C ASP A 210 3.87 -25.20 60.73
N THR A 211 3.08 -25.99 60.01
CA THR A 211 2.12 -26.92 60.60
C THR A 211 2.84 -27.99 61.42
N GLU A 212 3.91 -28.59 60.90
CA GLU A 212 4.74 -29.57 61.62
C GLU A 212 5.40 -28.93 62.86
N ALA A 213 5.99 -27.74 62.72
CA ALA A 213 6.61 -27.02 63.84
C ALA A 213 5.59 -26.63 64.93
N LEU A 214 4.39 -26.21 64.53
CA LEU A 214 3.29 -25.95 65.47
C LEU A 214 2.78 -27.25 66.10
N GLN A 215 2.75 -28.35 65.37
CA GLN A 215 2.36 -29.66 65.89
C GLN A 215 3.36 -30.16 66.95
N ASP A 216 4.65 -29.84 66.80
CA ASP A 216 5.67 -30.08 67.82
C ASP A 216 5.53 -29.15 69.05
N GLN A 217 5.05 -27.92 68.85
CA GLN A 217 4.79 -26.96 69.94
C GLN A 217 3.44 -27.19 70.64
N VAL A 218 2.48 -27.83 69.97
CA VAL A 218 1.24 -28.27 70.58
C VAL A 218 1.58 -29.37 71.57
N VAL A 219 1.34 -29.03 72.84
CA VAL A 219 1.69 -29.81 74.02
C VAL A 219 1.40 -31.30 73.84
N GLN A 220 2.45 -32.09 73.65
CA GLN A 220 2.38 -33.56 73.54
C GLN A 220 1.89 -34.25 74.83
N SER A 221 1.89 -33.53 75.98
CA SER A 221 1.31 -34.01 77.24
C SER A 221 0.87 -32.83 78.13
N PRO A 222 -0.43 -32.47 78.09
CA PRO A 222 -1.00 -31.37 78.89
C PRO A 222 -0.81 -31.56 80.40
N ASP A 223 -0.76 -32.81 80.84
CA ASP A 223 -0.63 -33.16 82.26
C ASP A 223 0.76 -32.83 82.82
N LYS A 224 1.84 -33.01 82.05
CA LYS A 224 3.21 -32.66 82.47
C LYS A 224 3.39 -31.17 82.72
N HIS A 225 2.77 -30.34 81.87
CA HIS A 225 2.84 -28.89 82.03
C HIS A 225 2.00 -28.40 83.21
N ARG A 226 0.84 -29.03 83.48
CA ARG A 226 0.05 -28.76 84.69
C ARG A 226 0.80 -29.11 85.97
N GLN A 227 1.54 -30.22 85.99
CA GLN A 227 2.40 -30.58 87.12
C GLN A 227 3.55 -29.58 87.31
N ALA A 228 4.26 -29.19 86.25
CA ALA A 228 5.35 -28.21 86.35
C ALA A 228 4.87 -26.82 86.84
N ILE A 229 3.69 -26.37 86.41
CA ILE A 229 3.08 -25.13 86.91
C ILE A 229 2.72 -25.24 88.40
N ALA A 230 2.16 -26.38 88.83
CA ALA A 230 1.84 -26.61 90.24
C ALA A 230 3.10 -26.63 91.13
N GLU A 231 4.18 -27.26 90.67
CA GLU A 231 5.47 -27.28 91.38
C GLU A 231 6.10 -25.88 91.47
N LEU A 232 6.06 -25.09 90.39
CA LEU A 232 6.54 -23.71 90.40
C LEU A 232 5.72 -22.81 91.31
N ALA A 233 4.40 -23.00 91.39
CA ALA A 233 3.53 -22.27 92.32
C ALA A 233 3.91 -22.58 93.79
N ILE A 234 4.17 -23.86 94.11
CA ILE A 234 4.64 -24.27 95.43
C ILE A 234 6.01 -23.65 95.75
N ALA A 235 6.95 -23.67 94.79
CA ALA A 235 8.27 -23.08 94.97
C ALA A 235 8.24 -21.55 95.15
N ALA A 236 7.33 -20.86 94.46
CA ALA A 236 7.12 -19.43 94.60
C ALA A 236 6.58 -19.06 95.99
N GLU A 237 5.62 -19.83 96.51
CA GLU A 237 5.06 -19.61 97.85
C GLU A 237 6.11 -19.90 98.96
N ALA A 238 6.95 -20.92 98.75
CA ALA A 238 8.08 -21.19 99.64
C ALA A 238 9.11 -20.04 99.65
N LYS A 239 9.43 -19.44 98.49
CA LYS A 239 10.30 -18.25 98.45
C LYS A 239 9.65 -17.03 99.10
N ARG A 240 8.34 -16.85 98.95
CA ARG A 240 7.59 -15.74 99.57
C ARG A 240 7.63 -15.81 101.10
N THR A 241 7.41 -17.00 101.66
CA THR A 241 7.50 -17.23 103.12
C THR A 241 8.93 -17.04 103.64
N TYR A 242 9.95 -17.45 102.88
CA TYR A 242 11.36 -17.20 103.21
C TYR A 242 11.70 -15.70 103.23
N CYS A 243 11.25 -14.92 102.23
CA CYS A 243 11.44 -13.47 102.21
C CYS A 243 10.74 -12.77 103.39
N ALA A 244 9.53 -13.20 103.77
CA ALA A 244 8.83 -12.67 104.92
C ALA A 244 9.60 -12.90 106.24
N HIS A 245 10.21 -14.07 106.40
CA HIS A 245 11.06 -14.38 107.55
C HIS A 245 12.33 -13.50 107.61
N LEU A 246 13.01 -13.32 106.48
CA LEU A 246 14.17 -12.42 106.36
C LEU A 246 13.82 -10.96 106.70
N SER A 247 12.66 -10.47 106.23
CA SER A 247 12.19 -9.12 106.58
C SER A 247 11.94 -8.95 108.08
N SER A 248 11.39 -9.97 108.74
CA SER A 248 11.18 -9.96 110.20
C SER A 248 12.51 -9.93 110.97
N GLN A 249 13.52 -10.68 110.51
CA GLN A 249 14.87 -10.62 111.09
C GLN A 249 15.56 -9.27 110.89
N SER A 250 15.39 -8.62 109.73
CA SER A 250 15.93 -7.28 109.48
C SER A 250 15.39 -6.26 110.48
N ILE A 251 14.06 -6.25 110.71
CA ILE A 251 13.42 -5.36 111.67
C ILE A 251 13.94 -5.60 113.10
N ALA A 252 14.20 -6.86 113.47
CA ALA A 252 14.76 -7.19 114.78
C ALA A 252 16.21 -6.70 114.95
N ASN A 253 17.03 -6.74 113.89
CA ASN A 253 18.40 -6.24 113.91
C ASN A 253 18.45 -4.70 113.94
N ASP A 254 17.56 -4.01 113.23
CA ASP A 254 17.48 -2.54 113.27
C ASP A 254 17.18 -2.03 114.70
N ARG A 255 16.29 -2.72 115.42
CA ARG A 255 16.02 -2.43 116.85
C ARG A 255 17.25 -2.60 117.73
N LYS A 256 18.10 -3.60 117.45
CA LYS A 256 19.36 -3.81 118.20
C LYS A 256 20.36 -2.70 117.89
N LEU A 257 20.46 -2.28 116.63
CA LEU A 257 21.34 -1.20 116.20
C LEU A 257 20.97 0.13 116.88
N GLU A 258 19.68 0.44 116.97
CA GLU A 258 19.17 1.64 117.64
C GLU A 258 19.55 1.69 119.14
N MET A 259 19.61 0.52 119.78
CA MET A 259 20.03 0.37 121.17
C MET A 259 21.54 0.63 121.35
N VAL A 260 22.37 0.14 120.43
CA VAL A 260 23.83 0.38 120.41
C VAL A 260 24.14 1.87 120.19
N VAL A 261 23.43 2.54 119.27
CA VAL A 261 23.61 3.99 119.01
C VAL A 261 23.27 4.84 120.24
N LYS A 262 22.27 4.45 121.04
CA LYS A 262 21.97 5.12 122.32
C LYS A 262 23.09 4.92 123.34
N PHE A 263 23.63 3.71 123.42
CA PHE A 263 24.77 3.38 124.30
C PHE A 263 26.03 4.17 123.92
N ASP A 264 26.32 4.30 122.62
CA ASP A 264 27.45 5.05 122.09
C ASP A 264 27.38 6.55 122.46
N LYS A 265 26.19 7.16 122.36
CA LYS A 265 25.96 8.55 122.78
C LYS A 265 26.23 8.78 124.26
N GLU A 266 25.87 7.83 125.13
CA GLU A 266 26.16 7.89 126.57
C GLU A 266 27.67 7.81 126.83
N VAL A 267 28.38 6.93 126.13
CA VAL A 267 29.86 6.79 126.25
C VAL A 267 30.58 8.05 125.78
N CYS A 268 30.19 8.64 124.65
CA CYS A 268 30.76 9.92 124.19
C CYS A 268 30.53 11.06 125.20
N ARG A 269 29.42 11.02 125.95
CA ARG A 269 29.14 12.01 127.01
C ARG A 269 30.10 11.86 128.18
N CYS A 270 30.37 10.62 128.60
CA CYS A 270 31.36 10.31 129.64
C CYS A 270 32.78 10.73 129.23
N LEU A 271 33.16 10.56 127.96
CA LEU A 271 34.46 10.97 127.45
C LEU A 271 34.65 12.51 127.47
N LYS A 272 33.63 13.28 127.08
CA LYS A 272 33.69 14.75 127.16
C LYS A 272 33.84 15.28 128.58
N LEU A 273 33.16 14.64 129.54
CA LEU A 273 33.28 14.97 130.97
C LEU A 273 34.69 14.70 131.52
N LEU A 274 35.39 13.69 130.99
CA LEU A 274 36.78 13.40 131.35
C LEU A 274 37.75 14.44 130.78
N GLU A 275 37.57 14.86 129.52
CA GLU A 275 38.40 15.92 128.90
C GLU A 275 38.25 17.28 129.62
N GLU A 276 37.04 17.63 130.06
CA GLU A 276 36.79 18.86 130.81
C GLU A 276 37.49 18.85 132.18
N LEU A 277 37.57 17.70 132.84
CA LEU A 277 38.29 17.54 134.11
C LEU A 277 39.81 17.68 133.94
N GLU A 278 40.38 17.12 132.86
CA GLU A 278 41.82 17.28 132.57
C GLU A 278 42.20 18.75 132.31
N ALA A 279 41.34 19.50 131.60
CA ALA A 279 41.55 20.93 131.36
C ALA A 279 41.54 21.79 132.64
N VAL A 280 40.74 21.42 133.65
CA VAL A 280 40.69 22.10 134.96
C VAL A 280 41.94 21.77 135.80
N VAL A 281 42.45 20.54 135.71
CA VAL A 281 43.69 20.14 136.40
C VAL A 281 44.91 20.86 135.83
N ALA A 282 44.97 21.05 134.51
CA ALA A 282 46.06 21.79 133.86
C ALA A 282 46.10 23.27 134.30
N ARG A 283 44.95 23.97 134.34
CA ARG A 283 44.88 25.39 134.76
C ARG A 283 45.31 25.63 136.22
N LYS A 284 45.17 24.62 137.09
CA LYS A 284 45.57 24.73 138.50
C LYS A 284 47.10 24.66 138.71
N LYS A 285 47.85 24.04 137.80
CA LYS A 285 49.32 23.94 137.90
C LYS A 285 50.02 25.26 137.55
N ASP A 286 49.49 26.04 136.60
CA ASP A 286 50.14 27.29 136.14
C ASP A 286 50.02 28.46 137.14
N VAL A 287 48.98 28.48 137.99
CA VAL A 287 48.76 29.59 138.94
C VAL A 287 49.67 29.51 140.18
N SER A 288 50.25 28.34 140.48
CA SER A 288 51.07 28.16 141.70
C SER A 288 52.55 28.54 141.53
N GLN A 289 53.05 28.70 140.30
CA GLN A 289 54.47 28.95 140.04
C GLN A 289 54.88 30.44 139.93
N GLN A 290 53.94 31.39 139.86
CA GLN A 290 54.26 32.82 139.59
C GLN A 290 54.49 33.73 140.82
N HIS A 291 54.49 33.23 142.06
CA HIS A 291 54.53 34.09 143.27
C HIS A 291 55.89 34.18 144.02
N LYS A 292 57.04 33.75 143.45
CA LYS A 292 58.32 33.61 144.16
C LYS A 292 59.46 34.64 143.90
N ALA A 293 59.26 35.80 143.24
CA ALA A 293 60.34 36.81 143.12
C ALA A 293 59.86 38.27 143.14
N PHE A 294 60.24 38.97 144.22
CA PHE A 294 60.26 40.41 144.56
C PHE A 294 61.29 41.21 143.67
N PRO A 295 61.60 42.54 143.80
CA PRO A 295 60.94 43.74 144.38
C PRO A 295 61.03 45.12 143.59
N LEU A 296 60.26 46.11 144.09
CA LEU A 296 60.52 47.57 144.36
C LEU A 296 60.57 48.69 143.27
N ARG A 297 59.64 49.67 143.49
CA ARG A 297 59.71 51.17 143.39
C ARG A 297 59.54 51.87 142.00
N PRO A 298 59.16 53.19 141.95
CA PRO A 298 57.88 53.80 142.36
C PRO A 298 57.34 54.82 141.31
N HIS A 299 56.29 55.57 141.69
CA HIS A 299 55.81 56.87 141.16
C HIS A 299 54.70 56.93 140.09
N ASN A 300 53.52 57.27 140.62
CA ASN A 300 52.73 58.49 140.37
C ASN A 300 51.74 58.60 139.19
N SER A 301 50.55 59.07 139.60
CA SER A 301 49.58 59.96 138.95
C SER A 301 48.63 59.46 137.85
N GLN A 302 47.34 59.41 138.26
CA GLN A 302 46.15 60.09 137.67
C GLN A 302 45.61 59.59 136.31
N LEU A 303 44.42 58.99 136.29
CA LEU A 303 43.06 59.58 136.13
C LEU A 303 42.59 59.69 134.66
N HIS A 304 41.54 58.93 134.30
CA HIS A 304 40.29 59.35 133.62
C HIS A 304 39.53 58.07 133.16
N PHE A 305 38.31 57.75 133.61
CA PHE A 305 36.96 58.30 133.36
C PHE A 305 36.33 57.97 131.99
N LYS A 306 35.14 57.30 132.05
CA LYS A 306 34.00 57.12 131.10
C LYS A 306 33.63 55.63 130.97
N VAL A 307 32.46 55.12 131.38
CA VAL A 307 31.01 55.43 131.11
C VAL A 307 30.59 55.12 129.66
N GLY A 308 29.56 54.25 129.52
CA GLY A 308 28.75 54.06 128.30
C GLY A 308 28.43 52.58 128.03
N GLN A 309 27.28 52.05 128.50
CA GLN A 309 25.99 51.93 127.78
C GLN A 309 25.89 50.70 126.83
N ASN A 310 24.99 49.76 127.19
CA ASN A 310 23.84 49.16 126.45
C ASN A 310 23.66 49.49 124.94
N PRO A 311 22.76 48.82 124.15
CA PRO A 311 21.66 47.88 124.51
C PRO A 311 21.37 46.72 123.48
N CYS A 312 20.29 45.93 123.73
CA CYS A 312 19.28 45.30 122.82
C CYS A 312 19.74 44.47 121.59
N GLY A 313 19.08 43.41 121.12
CA GLY A 313 17.78 42.78 121.38
C GLY A 313 17.30 42.06 120.11
N HIS A 314 16.89 40.78 120.23
CA HIS A 314 15.81 40.03 119.52
C HIS A 314 16.08 38.52 119.56
#